data_AF-A0A2N2XSZ5-F1
#
_entry.id   AF-A0A2N2XSZ5-F1
#
_cell.length_a   1.000
_cell.length_b   1.000
_cell.length_c   1.000
_cell.angle_alpha   90.00
_cell.angle_beta   90.00
_cell.angle_gamma   90.00
#
_symmetry.space_group_name_H-M   'P 1'
#
loop_
_entity.id
_entity.type
_entity.pdbx_description
1 polymer ?
#
loop_
_entity_poly.entity_id
_entity_poly.type
_entity_poly.pdbx_seq_one_letter_code
_entity_poly.pdbx_strand_id
1 'polypeptide(L)'
;MNNFKYLFIYITLLLVIGSCSLTKNLQPNEKMLMKNSVIINDAKPNEFYDLIDYVRPIPNKKIFGIFLKPRLYANFQPVVDTLTGNIIHDSRFRKWLRERGEKQVLFDSLNIDYSEKQIQSVLKKMGYFDASINTEV
;
A
#
# COMPACT_ATOMS: atom_id res chain seq x y z
N MET A 1 25.56 34.67 -0.81
CA MET A 1 24.17 34.84 -0.30
C MET A 1 23.11 34.08 -1.11
N ASN A 2 23.29 33.83 -2.42
CA ASN A 2 22.29 33.12 -3.24
C ASN A 2 22.23 31.60 -2.98
N ASN A 3 23.37 30.94 -2.70
CA ASN A 3 23.40 29.49 -2.41
C ASN A 3 22.54 29.10 -1.19
N PHE A 4 22.48 29.97 -0.18
CA PHE A 4 21.66 29.77 1.02
C PHE A 4 20.15 29.86 0.70
N LYS A 5 19.75 30.71 -0.25
CA LYS A 5 18.36 30.82 -0.72
C LYS A 5 17.92 29.55 -1.46
N TYR A 6 18.77 29.02 -2.34
CA TYR A 6 18.48 27.77 -3.06
C TYR A 6 18.42 26.56 -2.12
N LEU A 7 19.32 26.49 -1.14
CA LEU A 7 19.29 25.47 -0.09
C LEU A 7 17.96 25.53 0.69
N PHE A 8 17.54 26.72 1.10
CA PHE A 8 16.28 26.92 1.82
C PHE A 8 15.04 26.51 0.99
N ILE A 9 15.01 26.86 -0.30
CA ILE A 9 13.95 26.43 -1.23
C ILE A 9 13.90 24.91 -1.36
N TYR A 10 15.06 24.25 -1.52
CA TYR A 10 15.13 22.80 -1.63
C TYR A 10 14.62 22.10 -0.36
N ILE A 11 15.03 22.59 0.82
CA ILE A 11 14.57 22.07 2.12
C ILE A 11 13.05 22.25 2.26
N THR A 12 12.52 23.41 1.87
CA THR A 12 11.08 23.69 1.96
C THR A 12 10.28 22.78 1.03
N LEU A 13 10.76 22.55 -0.20
CA LEU A 13 10.14 21.62 -1.14
C LEU A 13 10.12 20.19 -0.59
N LEU A 14 11.20 19.76 0.05
CA LEU A 14 11.33 18.42 0.63
C LEU A 14 10.38 18.21 1.82
N LEU A 15 10.20 19.25 2.65
CA LEU A 15 9.24 19.25 3.76
C LEU A 15 7.78 19.17 3.27
N VAL A 16 7.43 19.88 2.20
CA VAL A 16 6.07 19.86 1.61
C VAL A 16 5.73 18.49 1.03
N ILE A 17 6.69 17.81 0.40
CA ILE A 17 6.47 16.46 -0.14
C ILE A 17 6.35 15.42 0.99
N GLY A 18 7.08 15.63 2.10
CA GLY A 18 7.06 14.76 3.27
C GLY A 18 5.74 14.75 4.04
N SER A 19 5.04 15.89 4.14
CA SER A 19 3.86 16.05 5.00
C SER A 19 2.56 15.42 4.48
N CYS A 20 2.53 14.97 3.22
CA CYS A 20 1.34 14.31 2.66
C CYS A 20 1.05 13.00 3.40
N SER A 21 -0.08 12.94 4.11
CA SER A 21 -0.48 11.73 4.83
C SER A 21 -0.98 10.65 3.85
N LEU A 22 -0.51 9.43 4.06
CA LEU A 22 -0.92 8.25 3.31
C LEU A 22 -2.29 7.72 3.78
N THR A 23 -2.68 8.01 5.02
CA THR A 23 -3.90 7.46 5.65
C THR A 23 -5.00 8.51 5.87
N LYS A 24 -4.84 9.72 5.32
CA LYS A 24 -5.71 10.88 5.56
C LYS A 24 -7.22 10.60 5.44
N ASN A 25 -7.62 9.76 4.49
CA ASN A 25 -9.03 9.49 4.20
C ASN A 25 -9.47 8.08 4.57
N LEU A 26 -8.65 7.34 5.33
CA LEU A 26 -9.07 6.05 5.88
C LEU A 26 -9.97 6.30 7.09
N GLN A 27 -10.94 5.42 7.28
CA GLN A 27 -11.72 5.39 8.52
C GLN A 27 -10.82 5.01 9.70
N PRO A 28 -11.19 5.37 10.94
CA PRO A 28 -10.35 5.10 12.12
C PRO A 28 -10.00 3.62 12.33
N ASN A 29 -10.85 2.71 11.89
CA ASN A 29 -10.68 1.26 11.97
C ASN A 29 -10.04 0.64 10.72
N GLU A 30 -9.90 1.39 9.62
CA GLU A 30 -9.27 0.90 8.39
C GLU A 30 -7.75 0.97 8.51
N LYS A 31 -7.08 -0.11 8.11
CA LYS A 31 -5.61 -0.17 8.02
C LYS A 31 -5.21 -0.37 6.56
N MET A 32 -4.18 0.34 6.12
CA MET A 32 -3.60 0.11 4.79
C MET A 32 -2.66 -1.10 4.84
N LEU A 33 -2.74 -1.96 3.83
CA LEU A 33 -1.80 -3.06 3.65
C LEU A 33 -0.44 -2.53 3.16
N MET A 34 0.58 -2.65 4.01
CA MET A 34 1.90 -2.08 3.77
C MET A 34 2.87 -3.04 3.08
N LYS A 35 2.83 -4.31 3.47
CA LYS A 35 3.68 -5.38 2.94
C LYS A 35 3.04 -6.73 3.24
N ASN A 36 3.33 -7.69 2.37
CA ASN A 36 3.16 -9.11 2.65
C ASN A 36 4.57 -9.70 2.82
N SER A 37 4.71 -10.71 3.67
CA SER A 37 5.97 -11.43 3.86
C SER A 37 5.70 -12.91 4.09
N VAL A 38 6.49 -13.75 3.44
CA VAL A 38 6.51 -15.20 3.67
C VAL A 38 7.92 -15.53 4.14
N ILE A 39 8.03 -16.16 5.31
CA ILE A 39 9.29 -16.57 5.92
C ILE A 39 9.30 -18.10 5.94
N ILE A 40 10.42 -18.70 5.54
CA ILE A 40 10.58 -20.14 5.42
C ILE A 40 11.73 -20.55 6.33
N ASN A 41 11.45 -21.40 7.32
CA ASN A 41 12.42 -21.78 8.33
C ASN A 41 13.12 -23.12 8.00
N ASP A 42 12.40 -24.09 7.45
CA ASP A 42 12.87 -25.49 7.32
C ASP A 42 12.92 -26.00 5.88
N ALA A 43 13.33 -25.17 4.92
CA ALA A 43 13.51 -25.59 3.53
C ALA A 43 14.59 -24.80 2.78
N LYS A 44 15.02 -25.32 1.62
CA LYS A 44 15.93 -24.58 0.72
C LYS A 44 15.21 -23.35 0.19
N PRO A 45 15.72 -22.12 0.44
CA PRO A 45 15.05 -20.88 0.04
C PRO A 45 14.74 -20.82 -1.47
N ASN A 46 15.61 -21.44 -2.26
CA ASN A 46 15.56 -21.41 -3.73
C ASN A 46 14.34 -22.12 -4.32
N GLU A 47 13.68 -23.01 -3.58
CA GLU A 47 12.52 -23.79 -4.06
C GLU A 47 11.20 -23.01 -3.93
N PHE A 48 11.20 -21.88 -3.21
CA PHE A 48 9.97 -21.22 -2.75
C PHE A 48 9.95 -19.70 -2.92
N TYR A 49 10.85 -19.13 -3.73
CA TYR A 49 10.93 -17.67 -3.94
C TYR A 49 9.59 -17.04 -4.37
N ASP A 50 8.72 -17.80 -5.03
CA ASP A 50 7.48 -17.29 -5.61
C ASP A 50 6.25 -17.51 -4.70
N LEU A 51 6.41 -18.04 -3.48
CA LEU A 51 5.27 -18.26 -2.56
C LEU A 51 4.52 -16.96 -2.24
N ILE A 52 5.25 -15.85 -2.16
CA ILE A 52 4.68 -14.53 -1.91
C ILE A 52 3.70 -14.08 -3.00
N ASP A 53 3.87 -14.57 -4.24
CA ASP A 53 3.00 -14.21 -5.38
C ASP A 53 1.61 -14.82 -5.27
N TYR A 54 1.45 -15.85 -4.43
CA TYR A 54 0.17 -16.46 -4.10
C TYR A 54 -0.54 -15.76 -2.93
N VAL A 55 0.13 -14.83 -2.23
CA VAL A 55 -0.52 -14.03 -1.17
C VAL A 55 -1.35 -12.93 -1.80
N ARG A 56 -2.58 -12.77 -1.31
CA ARG A 56 -3.53 -11.76 -1.77
C ARG A 56 -4.18 -11.05 -0.58
N PRO A 57 -4.47 -9.74 -0.68
CA PRO A 57 -4.24 -8.86 -1.84
C PRO A 57 -2.78 -8.40 -1.94
N ILE A 58 -2.37 -7.97 -3.14
CA ILE A 58 -1.04 -7.39 -3.36
C ILE A 58 -1.05 -5.94 -2.83
N PRO A 59 -0.09 -5.53 -1.98
CA PRO A 59 0.00 -4.14 -1.52
C PRO A 59 0.29 -3.18 -2.68
N ASN A 60 -0.09 -1.91 -2.53
CA ASN A 60 0.21 -0.90 -3.56
C ASN A 60 1.72 -0.80 -3.82
N LYS A 61 2.09 -0.61 -5.08
CA LYS A 61 3.50 -0.50 -5.48
C LYS A 61 4.17 0.74 -4.89
N LYS A 62 5.37 0.55 -4.34
CA LYS A 62 6.27 1.65 -3.97
C LYS A 62 7.05 2.13 -5.19
N ILE A 63 7.13 3.44 -5.37
CA ILE A 63 7.98 4.11 -6.37
C ILE A 63 9.06 4.86 -5.59
N PHE A 64 10.34 4.53 -5.82
CA PHE A 64 11.48 5.04 -5.05
C PHE A 64 11.31 4.91 -3.53
N GLY A 65 10.76 3.77 -3.06
CA GLY A 65 10.55 3.50 -1.63
C GLY A 65 9.30 4.14 -1.02
N ILE A 66 8.55 4.95 -1.77
CA ILE A 66 7.38 5.69 -1.29
C ILE A 66 6.10 5.18 -1.97
N PHE A 67 4.99 5.14 -1.25
CA PHE A 67 3.65 4.86 -1.81
C PHE A 67 3.11 6.08 -2.58
N LEU A 68 3.77 6.43 -3.69
CA LEU A 68 3.48 7.67 -4.42
C LEU A 68 2.05 7.70 -4.96
N LYS A 69 1.61 6.64 -5.66
CA LYS A 69 0.26 6.62 -6.25
C LYS A 69 -0.86 6.67 -5.19
N PRO A 70 -0.79 5.91 -4.08
CA PRO A 70 -1.75 6.07 -3.00
C PRO A 70 -1.73 7.43 -2.31
N ARG A 71 -0.55 8.04 -2.14
CA ARG A 71 -0.45 9.43 -1.64
C ARG A 71 -1.16 10.41 -2.56
N LEU A 72 -0.97 10.30 -3.88
CA LEU A 72 -1.67 11.14 -4.86
C LEU A 72 -3.19 10.97 -4.73
N TYR A 73 -3.67 9.72 -4.71
CA TYR A 73 -5.10 9.46 -4.58
C TYR A 73 -5.67 10.03 -3.27
N ALA A 74 -5.00 9.80 -2.14
CA ALA A 74 -5.47 10.26 -0.84
C ALA A 74 -5.46 11.79 -0.71
N ASN A 75 -4.44 12.48 -1.22
CA ASN A 75 -4.29 13.92 -0.97
C ASN A 75 -5.04 14.80 -1.97
N PHE A 76 -5.41 14.27 -3.15
CA PHE A 76 -6.11 15.02 -4.21
C PHE A 76 -7.58 14.60 -4.38
N GLN A 77 -8.23 14.14 -3.32
CA GLN A 77 -9.68 13.94 -3.29
C GLN A 77 -10.44 15.27 -3.50
N PRO A 78 -11.62 15.24 -4.12
CA PRO A 78 -12.47 16.41 -4.25
C PRO A 78 -12.96 16.87 -2.88
N VAL A 79 -13.32 18.16 -2.77
CA VAL A 79 -14.01 18.66 -1.58
C VAL A 79 -15.47 18.27 -1.68
N VAL A 80 -15.94 17.48 -0.72
CA VAL A 80 -17.31 16.97 -0.67
C VAL A 80 -18.04 17.53 0.55
N ASP A 81 -19.36 17.69 0.42
CA ASP A 81 -20.23 18.01 1.53
C ASP A 81 -20.40 16.77 2.42
N THR A 82 -20.12 16.92 3.71
CA THR A 82 -20.19 15.84 4.70
C THR A 82 -21.60 15.27 4.86
N LEU A 83 -22.64 16.08 4.61
CA LEU A 83 -24.04 15.66 4.80
C LEU A 83 -24.62 15.01 3.53
N THR A 84 -24.37 15.62 2.38
CA THR A 84 -25.00 15.19 1.11
C THR A 84 -24.09 14.31 0.24
N GLY A 85 -22.78 14.27 0.52
CA GLY A 85 -21.79 13.57 -0.29
C GLY A 85 -21.52 14.23 -1.65
N ASN A 86 -22.16 15.36 -1.95
CA ASN A 86 -22.00 16.04 -3.22
C ASN A 86 -20.65 16.74 -3.31
N ILE A 87 -20.07 16.75 -4.52
CA ILE A 87 -18.81 17.46 -4.79
C ILE A 87 -19.09 18.96 -4.77
N ILE A 88 -18.52 19.67 -3.80
CA ILE A 88 -18.57 21.13 -3.70
C ILE A 88 -17.58 21.75 -4.68
N HIS A 89 -16.35 21.21 -4.70
CA HIS A 89 -15.27 21.75 -5.54
C HIS A 89 -14.24 20.68 -5.90
N ASP A 90 -13.97 20.56 -7.21
CA ASP A 90 -12.89 19.73 -7.74
C ASP A 90 -12.22 20.44 -8.93
N SER A 91 -10.92 20.67 -8.83
CA SER A 91 -10.18 21.32 -9.91
C SER A 91 -9.69 20.30 -10.93
N ARG A 92 -9.58 20.70 -12.21
CA ARG A 92 -9.07 19.81 -13.28
C ARG A 92 -7.70 19.23 -12.95
N PHE A 93 -6.83 20.02 -12.32
CA PHE A 93 -5.50 19.58 -11.90
C PHE A 93 -5.57 18.53 -10.77
N ARG A 94 -6.44 18.71 -9.77
CA ARG A 94 -6.65 17.72 -8.70
C ARG A 94 -7.22 16.42 -9.25
N LYS A 95 -8.21 16.51 -10.13
CA LYS A 95 -8.78 15.37 -10.83
C LYS A 95 -7.70 14.59 -11.61
N TRP A 96 -6.89 15.28 -12.41
CA TRP A 96 -5.79 14.67 -13.15
C TRP A 96 -4.77 13.96 -12.23
N LEU A 97 -4.38 14.59 -11.11
CA LEU A 97 -3.47 13.96 -10.13
C LEU A 97 -4.09 12.73 -9.46
N ARG A 98 -5.38 12.79 -9.12
CA ARG A 98 -6.12 11.69 -8.50
C ARG A 98 -6.24 10.50 -9.46
N GLU A 99 -6.49 10.75 -10.74
CA GLU A 99 -6.55 9.73 -11.80
C GLU A 99 -5.20 9.04 -12.04
N ARG A 100 -4.08 9.71 -11.76
CA ARG A 100 -2.73 9.09 -11.76
C ARG A 100 -2.41 8.32 -10.48
N GLY A 101 -3.21 8.54 -9.42
CA GLY A 101 -3.13 7.82 -8.16
C GLY A 101 -3.82 6.46 -8.21
N GLU A 102 -3.67 5.70 -7.12
CA GLU A 102 -4.34 4.42 -6.91
C GLU A 102 -4.93 4.41 -5.50
N LYS A 103 -6.12 3.84 -5.30
CA LYS A 103 -6.70 3.72 -3.95
C LYS A 103 -5.81 2.85 -3.06
N GLN A 104 -5.74 3.16 -1.75
CA GLN A 104 -5.06 2.30 -0.79
C GLN A 104 -5.70 0.91 -0.76
N VAL A 105 -4.87 -0.13 -0.83
CA VAL A 105 -5.26 -1.50 -0.53
C VAL A 105 -5.43 -1.62 0.97
N LEU A 106 -6.60 -2.05 1.41
CA LEU A 106 -6.92 -2.22 2.83
C LEU A 106 -6.48 -3.60 3.32
N PHE A 107 -6.06 -3.63 4.58
CA PHE A 107 -5.84 -4.86 5.31
C PHE A 107 -7.18 -5.41 5.80
N ASP A 108 -7.38 -6.70 5.62
CA ASP A 108 -8.55 -7.45 6.11
C ASP A 108 -8.05 -8.82 6.56
N SER A 109 -8.45 -9.22 7.77
CA SER A 109 -8.08 -10.51 8.36
C SER A 109 -8.58 -11.70 7.55
N LEU A 110 -9.71 -11.58 6.85
CA LEU A 110 -10.24 -12.67 6.01
C LEU A 110 -9.29 -13.05 4.86
N ASN A 111 -8.47 -12.09 4.41
CA ASN A 111 -7.48 -12.33 3.36
C ASN A 111 -6.29 -13.17 3.84
N ILE A 112 -6.06 -13.22 5.17
CA ILE A 112 -5.03 -14.08 5.77
C ILE A 112 -5.44 -15.54 5.60
N ASP A 113 -6.64 -15.90 6.04
CA ASP A 113 -7.18 -17.27 5.93
C ASP A 113 -7.23 -17.73 4.47
N TYR A 114 -7.58 -16.82 3.55
CA TYR A 114 -7.58 -17.11 2.12
C TYR A 114 -6.17 -17.36 1.60
N SER A 115 -5.21 -16.50 1.94
CA SER A 115 -3.81 -16.64 1.52
C SER A 115 -3.17 -17.89 2.11
N GLU A 116 -3.48 -18.23 3.36
CA GLU A 116 -3.04 -19.46 4.02
C GLU A 116 -3.48 -20.70 3.25
N LYS A 117 -4.78 -20.81 2.93
CA LYS A 117 -5.33 -21.93 2.13
C LYS A 117 -4.70 -22.00 0.75
N GLN A 118 -4.43 -20.85 0.13
CA GLN A 118 -3.79 -20.77 -1.17
C GLN A 118 -2.34 -21.28 -1.11
N ILE A 119 -1.55 -20.81 -0.13
CA ILE A 119 -0.19 -21.30 0.10
C ILE A 119 -0.22 -22.80 0.40
N GLN A 120 -1.09 -23.27 1.28
CA GLN A 120 -1.20 -24.68 1.63
C GLN A 120 -1.48 -25.55 0.40
N SER A 121 -2.34 -25.07 -0.51
CA SER A 121 -2.64 -25.76 -1.77
C SER A 121 -1.43 -25.82 -2.70
N VAL A 122 -0.62 -24.75 -2.75
CA VAL A 122 0.62 -24.71 -3.53
C VAL A 122 1.66 -25.66 -2.95
N LEU A 123 1.86 -25.65 -1.63
CA LEU A 123 2.79 -26.53 -0.93
C LEU A 123 2.45 -28.01 -1.16
N LYS A 124 1.16 -28.38 -1.08
CA LYS A 124 0.70 -29.74 -1.40
C LYS A 124 0.99 -30.14 -2.84
N LYS A 125 0.79 -29.23 -3.81
CA LYS A 125 1.14 -29.49 -5.23
C LYS A 125 2.65 -29.68 -5.44
N MET A 126 3.46 -29.03 -4.62
CA MET A 126 4.91 -29.18 -4.61
C MET A 126 5.39 -30.44 -3.85
N GLY A 127 4.48 -31.19 -3.20
CA GLY A 127 4.78 -32.43 -2.47
C GLY A 127 4.95 -32.27 -0.96
N TYR A 128 4.77 -31.06 -0.41
CA TYR A 128 4.89 -30.77 1.02
C TYR A 128 3.52 -30.87 1.71
N PHE A 129 3.09 -32.11 1.99
CA PHE A 129 1.76 -32.38 2.57
C PHE A 129 1.66 -32.04 4.06
N ASP A 130 2.76 -32.17 4.80
CA ASP A 130 2.84 -31.93 6.25
C ASP A 130 3.33 -30.52 6.61
N ALA A 131 3.35 -29.60 5.65
CA ALA A 131 3.80 -28.23 5.89
C ALA A 131 2.86 -27.49 6.85
N SER A 132 3.43 -26.82 7.85
CA SER A 132 2.71 -25.93 8.77
C SER A 132 2.84 -24.48 8.34
N ILE A 133 1.75 -23.72 8.44
CA ILE A 133 1.72 -22.30 8.13
C ILE A 133 1.32 -21.58 9.41
N ASN A 134 2.12 -20.59 9.81
CA ASN A 134 1.82 -19.70 10.93
C ASN A 134 1.59 -18.29 10.38
N THR A 135 0.53 -17.63 10.85
CA THR A 135 0.14 -16.30 10.39
C THR A 135 0.31 -15.27 11.51
N GLU A 136 0.91 -14.13 11.18
CA GLU A 136 1.15 -13.01 12.10
C GLU A 136 0.69 -11.69 11.44
N VAL A 137 0.19 -10.74 12.25
CA VAL A 137 -0.37 -9.44 11.81
C VAL A 137 0.39 -8.27 12.40
#